data_AF-K1XQ34-F1
#
_entry.id   AF-K1XQ34-F1
#
_cell.length_a   1.000
_cell.length_b   1.000
_cell.length_c   1.000
_cell.angle_alpha   90.00
_cell.angle_beta   90.00
_cell.angle_gamma   90.00
#
_symmetry.space_group_name_H-M   'P 1'
#
loop_
_entity.id
_entity.type
_entity.pdbx_description
1 polymer ?
#
loop_
_entity_poly.entity_id
_entity_poly.type
_entity_poly.pdbx_seq_one_letter_code
_entity_poly.pdbx_strand_id
1 'polypeptide(L)'
;MLDIPSTARSPQQMFGAIAKNYYTELMNVKREDLVVVSVMPCLAKKYECQREEFSTNGNRDVDYSISTRELASLIKSCNINFDLLPEEDFDNPLGESTGAAVIFGVTGGVIEAAVRTAYELFTGKKLEKIDFKELRGLDGIRMATIDFNGTAINIGIAHQLGNARKLLDGIRTGMYNFHAIEIMACPGGCIGGAGQPLHHGHSDIIKARFDAIYREDSQKKIRKSHENPYIIKLYEDFLGHPLSETSHHLLHTHYFDKHNK
;
A
#
# COMPACT_ATOMS: atom_id res chain seq x y z
N MET A 1 -12.87 -16.95 5.88
CA MET A 1 -11.80 -16.20 6.59
C MET A 1 -11.97 -14.70 6.31
N LEU A 2 -13.18 -14.17 6.49
CA LEU A 2 -13.47 -12.76 6.24
C LEU A 2 -13.04 -11.85 7.40
N ASP A 3 -12.83 -12.42 8.59
CA ASP A 3 -12.42 -11.71 9.80
C ASP A 3 -10.89 -11.62 9.98
N ILE A 4 -10.12 -12.15 9.02
CA ILE A 4 -8.65 -12.15 9.05
C ILE A 4 -8.03 -10.87 8.46
N PRO A 5 -8.53 -10.32 7.33
CA PRO A 5 -7.97 -9.09 6.76
C PRO A 5 -8.08 -7.90 7.71
N SER A 6 -7.07 -7.03 7.69
CA SER A 6 -7.12 -5.76 8.39
C SER A 6 -8.29 -4.90 7.89
N THR A 7 -8.99 -4.23 8.81
CA THR A 7 -10.06 -3.28 8.47
C THR A 7 -9.51 -2.00 7.84
N ALA A 8 -8.20 -1.74 7.91
CA ALA A 8 -7.57 -0.61 7.24
C ALA A 8 -7.86 -0.62 5.73
N ARG A 9 -8.28 0.52 5.20
CA ARG A 9 -8.45 0.75 3.76
C ARG A 9 -7.09 0.63 3.04
N SER A 10 -7.13 0.42 1.72
CA SER A 10 -5.89 0.45 0.94
C SER A 10 -5.32 1.87 0.84
N PRO A 11 -4.00 2.03 0.56
CA PRO A 11 -3.40 3.37 0.44
C PRO A 11 -4.11 4.30 -0.55
N GLN A 12 -4.64 3.75 -1.66
CA GLN A 12 -5.44 4.52 -2.61
C GLN A 12 -6.69 5.11 -1.96
N GLN A 13 -7.43 4.31 -1.20
CA GLN A 13 -8.69 4.73 -0.59
C GLN A 13 -8.45 5.58 0.65
N MET A 14 -7.38 5.32 1.41
CA MET A 14 -6.94 6.21 2.47
C MET A 14 -6.61 7.60 1.91
N PHE A 15 -5.80 7.67 0.85
CA PHE A 15 -5.45 8.94 0.22
C PHE A 15 -6.69 9.67 -0.30
N GLY A 16 -7.58 8.99 -1.03
CA GLY A 16 -8.81 9.59 -1.54
C GLY A 16 -9.69 10.17 -0.43
N ALA A 17 -9.88 9.43 0.65
CA ALA A 17 -10.64 9.90 1.81
C ALA A 17 -9.99 11.13 2.46
N ILE A 18 -8.67 11.18 2.61
CA ILE A 18 -7.97 12.35 3.16
C ILE A 18 -8.04 13.53 2.19
N ALA A 19 -7.83 13.32 0.90
CA ALA A 19 -7.88 14.38 -0.11
C ALA A 19 -9.26 15.06 -0.13
N LYS A 20 -10.33 14.28 -0.04
CA LYS A 20 -11.71 14.75 -0.16
C LYS A 20 -12.38 15.19 1.16
N ASN A 21 -11.63 15.18 2.27
CA ASN A 21 -12.11 15.68 3.56
C ASN A 21 -11.13 16.71 4.15
N TYR A 22 -9.88 16.30 4.41
CA TYR A 22 -8.88 17.19 5.00
C TYR A 22 -8.32 18.20 4.00
N TYR A 23 -7.94 17.76 2.80
CA TYR A 23 -7.26 18.64 1.85
C TYR A 23 -8.22 19.65 1.18
N THR A 24 -9.47 19.25 0.97
CA THR A 24 -10.54 20.16 0.53
C THR A 24 -10.75 21.32 1.50
N GLU A 25 -10.70 21.08 2.81
CA GLU A 25 -10.80 22.12 3.84
C GLU A 25 -9.59 23.07 3.77
N LEU A 26 -8.37 22.52 3.63
CA LEU A 26 -7.15 23.32 3.48
C LEU A 26 -7.16 24.21 2.23
N MET A 27 -7.69 23.70 1.11
CA MET A 27 -7.77 24.44 -0.16
C MET A 27 -8.99 25.34 -0.27
N ASN A 28 -9.93 25.29 0.69
CA ASN A 28 -11.22 25.95 0.62
C ASN A 28 -11.99 25.63 -0.68
N VAL A 29 -11.99 24.35 -1.08
CA VAL A 29 -12.76 23.83 -2.21
C VAL A 29 -13.77 22.80 -1.74
N LYS A 30 -14.89 22.67 -2.45
CA LYS A 30 -15.87 21.65 -2.12
C LYS A 30 -15.37 20.28 -2.53
N ARG A 31 -15.83 19.25 -1.82
CA ARG A 31 -15.54 17.85 -2.12
C ARG A 31 -15.92 17.47 -3.56
N GLU A 32 -17.05 17.98 -4.03
CA GLU A 32 -17.60 17.72 -5.35
C GLU A 32 -16.78 18.38 -6.47
N ASP A 33 -16.04 19.45 -6.14
CA ASP A 33 -15.24 20.23 -7.08
C ASP A 33 -13.79 19.71 -7.18
N LEU A 34 -13.34 18.86 -6.24
CA LEU A 34 -12.04 18.20 -6.31
C LEU A 34 -12.16 16.89 -7.09
N VAL A 35 -11.27 16.64 -8.05
CA VAL A 35 -11.17 15.35 -8.77
C VAL A 35 -9.90 14.63 -8.35
N VAL A 36 -10.03 13.43 -7.78
CA VAL A 36 -8.91 12.58 -7.36
C VAL A 36 -8.68 11.48 -8.39
N VAL A 37 -7.52 11.55 -9.05
CA VAL A 37 -7.07 10.53 -10.02
C VAL A 37 -5.90 9.76 -9.42
N SER A 38 -6.00 8.43 -9.42
CA SER A 38 -4.92 7.54 -8.99
C SER A 38 -4.23 6.89 -10.18
N VAL A 39 -2.90 6.82 -10.17
CA VAL A 39 -2.10 6.06 -11.14
C VAL A 39 -1.63 4.77 -10.48
N MET A 40 -2.06 3.63 -11.01
CA MET A 40 -1.92 2.34 -10.34
C MET A 40 -1.34 1.27 -11.26
N PRO A 41 -0.44 0.40 -10.77
CA PRO A 41 0.07 -0.72 -11.57
C PRO A 41 -0.94 -1.87 -11.69
N CYS A 42 -2.21 -1.68 -11.30
CA CYS A 42 -3.19 -2.74 -11.12
C CYS A 42 -4.57 -2.35 -11.66
N LEU A 43 -5.22 -3.28 -12.38
CA LEU A 43 -6.57 -3.07 -12.90
C LEU A 43 -7.64 -3.22 -11.82
N ALA A 44 -7.39 -4.03 -10.78
CA ALA A 44 -8.33 -4.21 -9.67
C ALA A 44 -8.61 -2.91 -8.90
N LYS A 45 -7.69 -1.94 -8.97
CA LYS A 45 -7.86 -0.60 -8.37
C LYS A 45 -8.95 0.24 -9.03
N LYS A 46 -9.23 -0.01 -10.31
CA LYS A 46 -10.39 0.56 -11.03
C LYS A 46 -11.71 0.07 -10.46
N TYR A 47 -11.80 -1.23 -10.15
CA TYR A 47 -12.97 -1.77 -9.47
C TYR A 47 -13.06 -1.25 -8.03
N GLU A 48 -11.94 -1.21 -7.31
CA GLU A 48 -11.92 -0.75 -5.92
C GLU A 48 -12.47 0.67 -5.77
N CYS A 49 -12.08 1.63 -6.60
CA CYS A 49 -12.59 3.01 -6.51
C CYS A 49 -14.06 3.18 -6.90
N GLN A 50 -14.70 2.14 -7.44
CA GLN A 50 -16.12 2.17 -7.81
C GLN A 50 -17.03 1.57 -6.72
N ARG A 51 -16.46 1.00 -5.66
CA ARG A 51 -17.22 0.41 -4.54
C ARG A 51 -17.97 1.49 -3.77
N GLU A 52 -19.25 1.27 -3.49
CA GLU A 52 -20.16 2.26 -2.89
C GLU A 52 -19.71 2.71 -1.50
N GLU A 53 -19.11 1.79 -0.73
CA GLU A 53 -18.55 2.07 0.61
C GLU A 53 -17.37 3.05 0.62
N PHE A 54 -16.82 3.40 -0.56
CA PHE A 54 -15.78 4.42 -0.72
C PHE A 54 -16.35 5.69 -1.36
N SER A 55 -17.51 6.11 -0.87
CA SER A 55 -18.17 7.34 -1.28
C SER A 55 -18.92 7.98 -0.11
N THR A 56 -19.06 9.30 -0.17
CA THR A 56 -19.86 10.10 0.77
C THR A 56 -20.89 10.87 -0.04
N ASN A 57 -22.17 10.67 0.24
CA ASN A 57 -23.29 11.30 -0.50
C ASN A 57 -23.20 11.11 -2.03
N GLY A 58 -22.74 9.93 -2.48
CA GLY A 58 -22.56 9.62 -3.90
C GLY A 58 -21.30 10.21 -4.53
N ASN A 59 -20.49 10.99 -3.79
CA ASN A 59 -19.19 11.47 -4.24
C ASN A 59 -18.06 10.55 -3.78
N ARG A 60 -17.36 9.94 -4.73
CA ARG A 60 -16.31 8.93 -4.47
C ARG A 60 -15.07 9.54 -3.83
N ASP A 61 -14.40 8.75 -2.99
CA ASP A 61 -13.09 9.11 -2.42
C ASP A 61 -12.00 9.21 -3.51
N VAL A 62 -12.07 8.32 -4.51
CA VAL A 62 -11.22 8.35 -5.71
C VAL A 62 -12.11 8.30 -6.94
N ASP A 63 -12.06 9.35 -7.75
CA ASP A 63 -12.94 9.50 -8.92
C ASP A 63 -12.52 8.56 -10.06
N TYR A 64 -11.21 8.50 -10.33
CA TYR A 64 -10.64 7.70 -11.40
C TYR A 64 -9.39 6.94 -10.98
N SER A 65 -9.21 5.75 -11.55
CA SER A 65 -7.96 5.00 -11.48
C SER A 65 -7.49 4.69 -12.89
N ILE A 66 -6.28 5.12 -13.23
CA ILE A 66 -5.62 4.85 -14.50
C ILE A 66 -4.39 3.99 -14.27
N SER A 67 -4.09 3.13 -15.23
CA SER A 67 -2.93 2.26 -15.18
C SER A 67 -1.65 2.97 -15.61
N THR A 68 -0.49 2.42 -15.23
CA THR A 68 0.81 2.88 -15.73
C THR A 68 0.87 2.95 -17.26
N ARG A 69 0.26 1.98 -17.96
CA ARG A 69 0.18 2.00 -19.43
C ARG A 69 -0.72 3.12 -19.96
N GLU A 70 -1.85 3.38 -19.32
CA GLU A 70 -2.76 4.46 -19.72
C GLU A 70 -2.10 5.83 -19.53
N LEU A 71 -1.40 6.04 -18.41
CA LEU A 71 -0.60 7.27 -18.20
C LEU A 71 0.50 7.40 -19.27
N ALA A 72 1.26 6.33 -19.51
CA ALA A 72 2.32 6.35 -20.53
C ALA A 72 1.76 6.64 -21.94
N SER A 73 0.56 6.15 -22.25
CA SER A 73 -0.13 6.48 -23.51
C SER A 73 -0.54 7.95 -23.57
N LEU A 74 -1.05 8.51 -22.47
CA LEU A 74 -1.47 9.91 -22.40
C LEU A 74 -0.28 10.86 -22.61
N ILE A 75 0.83 10.61 -21.92
CA ILE A 75 2.09 11.38 -22.06
C ILE A 75 2.53 11.41 -23.54
N LYS A 76 2.51 10.25 -24.21
CA LYS A 76 2.85 10.14 -25.64
C LYS A 76 1.87 10.87 -26.54
N SER A 77 0.56 10.74 -26.30
CA SER A 77 -0.48 11.43 -27.08
C SER A 77 -0.40 12.95 -26.95
N CYS A 78 0.10 13.45 -25.82
CA CYS A 78 0.35 14.88 -25.59
C CYS A 78 1.69 15.38 -26.18
N ASN A 79 2.44 14.53 -26.89
CA ASN A 79 3.77 14.83 -27.43
C ASN A 79 4.78 15.31 -26.35
N ILE A 80 4.65 14.81 -25.12
CA ILE A 80 5.59 15.12 -24.04
C ILE A 80 6.79 14.18 -24.16
N ASN A 81 7.99 14.75 -24.25
CA ASN A 81 9.23 13.97 -24.14
C ASN A 81 9.61 13.78 -22.67
N PHE A 82 9.16 12.67 -22.09
CA PHE A 82 9.31 12.37 -20.67
C PHE A 82 10.77 12.38 -20.20
N ASP A 83 11.70 11.89 -21.02
CA ASP A 83 13.12 11.77 -20.67
C ASP A 83 13.85 13.12 -20.57
N LEU A 84 13.22 14.20 -21.05
CA LEU A 84 13.77 15.56 -21.02
C LEU A 84 13.09 16.47 -19.99
N LEU A 85 12.13 15.96 -19.21
CA LEU A 85 11.46 16.76 -18.20
C LEU A 85 12.43 17.08 -17.05
N PRO A 86 12.38 18.32 -16.50
CA PRO A 86 13.11 18.63 -15.28
C PRO A 86 12.53 17.83 -14.10
N GLU A 87 13.38 17.56 -13.11
CA GLU A 87 12.92 17.03 -11.83
C GLU A 87 12.17 18.11 -11.05
N GLU A 88 11.04 17.73 -10.45
CA GLU A 88 10.23 18.58 -9.58
C GLU A 88 9.81 17.79 -8.34
N ASP A 89 9.63 18.50 -7.22
CA ASP A 89 9.13 17.92 -5.98
C ASP A 89 7.61 17.70 -6.03
N PHE A 90 7.11 16.75 -5.23
CA PHE A 90 5.67 16.55 -5.06
C PHE A 90 5.04 17.65 -4.19
N ASP A 91 3.73 17.88 -4.39
CA ASP A 91 2.97 18.87 -3.65
C ASP A 91 2.79 18.52 -2.16
N ASN A 92 2.96 19.50 -1.29
CA ASN A 92 2.67 19.39 0.14
C ASN A 92 1.22 19.77 0.47
N PRO A 93 0.59 19.18 1.51
CA PRO A 93 1.17 18.26 2.49
C PRO A 93 1.05 16.77 2.15
N LEU A 94 0.43 16.41 1.03
CA LEU A 94 0.08 15.02 0.74
C LEU A 94 1.12 14.23 -0.10
N GLY A 95 2.17 14.89 -0.58
CA GLY A 95 3.17 14.30 -1.48
C GLY A 95 4.36 13.63 -0.81
N GLU A 96 4.64 13.91 0.48
CA GLU A 96 5.80 13.35 1.17
C GLU A 96 5.65 11.84 1.41
N SER A 97 6.69 11.07 1.08
CA SER A 97 6.70 9.61 1.15
C SER A 97 7.91 9.10 1.91
N THR A 98 7.74 7.96 2.59
CA THR A 98 8.81 7.32 3.36
C THR A 98 9.31 6.06 2.65
N GLY A 99 10.51 5.60 2.99
CA GLY A 99 11.03 4.33 2.49
C GLY A 99 10.10 3.14 2.80
N ALA A 100 9.42 3.14 3.95
CA ALA A 100 8.38 2.16 4.28
C ALA A 100 7.18 2.21 3.33
N ALA A 101 6.76 3.39 2.87
CA ALA A 101 5.67 3.52 1.91
C ALA A 101 6.08 3.02 0.52
N VAL A 102 7.31 3.30 0.09
CA VAL A 102 7.83 2.89 -1.23
C VAL A 102 7.84 1.37 -1.39
N ILE A 103 8.23 0.63 -0.35
CA ILE A 103 8.32 -0.84 -0.43
C ILE A 103 6.97 -1.55 -0.54
N PHE A 104 5.83 -0.87 -0.38
CA PHE A 104 4.50 -1.46 -0.65
C PHE A 104 4.39 -2.04 -2.07
N GLY A 105 5.19 -1.52 -3.02
CA GLY A 105 5.20 -1.96 -4.40
C GLY A 105 5.62 -3.43 -4.58
N VAL A 106 6.34 -4.02 -3.62
CA VAL A 106 6.90 -5.38 -3.72
C VAL A 106 6.27 -6.34 -2.72
N THR A 107 6.28 -7.63 -3.06
CA THR A 107 5.83 -8.68 -2.14
C THR A 107 6.69 -8.76 -0.88
N GLY A 108 6.06 -8.74 0.29
CA GLY A 108 6.70 -8.68 1.59
C GLY A 108 6.95 -7.24 2.08
N GLY A 109 6.80 -6.24 1.22
CA GLY A 109 7.07 -4.86 1.60
C GLY A 109 6.00 -4.20 2.46
N VAL A 110 4.72 -4.59 2.31
CA VAL A 110 3.64 -4.08 3.17
C VAL A 110 3.84 -4.59 4.58
N ILE A 111 4.11 -5.88 4.75
CA ILE A 111 4.35 -6.46 6.07
C ILE A 111 5.68 -5.98 6.66
N GLU A 112 6.73 -5.79 5.86
CA GLU A 112 7.98 -5.19 6.33
C GLU A 112 7.75 -3.77 6.88
N ALA A 113 6.98 -2.93 6.17
CA ALA A 113 6.62 -1.59 6.63
C ALA A 113 5.78 -1.61 7.92
N ALA A 114 4.83 -2.56 8.02
CA ALA A 114 4.03 -2.74 9.24
C ALA A 114 4.90 -3.17 10.42
N VAL A 115 5.81 -4.13 10.22
CA VAL A 115 6.75 -4.61 11.25
C VAL A 115 7.66 -3.49 11.73
N ARG A 116 8.19 -2.64 10.84
CA ARG A 116 9.03 -1.49 11.22
C ARG A 116 8.35 -0.59 12.26
N THR A 117 7.04 -0.35 12.11
CA THR A 117 6.27 0.48 13.04
C THR A 117 5.83 -0.30 14.27
N ALA A 118 5.28 -1.51 14.07
CA ALA A 118 4.77 -2.35 15.14
C ALA A 118 5.85 -2.73 16.16
N TYR A 119 7.09 -2.95 15.71
CA TYR A 119 8.22 -3.24 16.61
C TYR A 119 8.43 -2.13 17.62
N GLU A 120 8.53 -0.87 17.17
CA GLU A 120 8.80 0.25 18.08
C GLU A 120 7.62 0.52 19.00
N LEU A 121 6.39 0.40 18.49
CA LEU A 121 5.18 0.55 19.31
C LEU A 121 5.07 -0.53 20.38
N PHE A 122 5.39 -1.79 20.06
CA PHE A 122 5.28 -2.91 20.99
C PHE A 122 6.41 -2.93 22.01
N THR A 123 7.65 -2.66 21.57
CA THR A 123 8.83 -2.77 22.44
C THR A 123 9.15 -1.48 23.19
N GLY A 124 8.62 -0.33 22.74
CA GLY A 124 9.00 1.00 23.22
C GLY A 124 10.45 1.38 22.90
N LYS A 125 11.15 0.59 22.08
CA LYS A 125 12.56 0.78 21.71
C LYS A 125 12.65 1.25 20.26
N LYS A 126 13.65 2.09 19.98
CA LYS A 126 14.00 2.42 18.60
C LYS A 126 14.54 1.19 17.87
N LEU A 127 14.09 1.00 16.63
CA LEU A 127 14.48 -0.10 15.78
C LEU A 127 15.87 0.18 15.19
N GLU A 128 16.87 -0.57 15.63
CA GLU A 128 18.25 -0.44 15.12
C GLU A 128 18.40 -1.03 13.70
N LYS A 129 17.72 -2.14 13.43
CA LYS A 129 17.75 -2.85 12.13
C LYS A 129 16.44 -2.62 11.36
N ILE A 130 16.46 -1.68 10.42
CA ILE A 130 15.29 -1.33 9.60
C ILE A 130 15.03 -2.35 8.47
N ASP A 131 16.08 -3.01 7.98
CA ASP A 131 15.99 -3.94 6.85
C ASP A 131 15.67 -5.38 7.29
N PHE A 132 14.42 -5.81 7.11
CA PHE A 132 14.01 -7.20 7.37
C PHE A 132 14.19 -8.06 6.12
N LYS A 133 15.45 -8.38 5.77
CA LYS A 133 15.80 -9.14 4.56
C LYS A 133 15.10 -10.51 4.49
N GLU A 134 14.82 -11.10 5.64
CA GLU A 134 14.04 -12.34 5.80
C GLU A 134 12.59 -12.23 5.27
N LEU A 135 12.03 -11.01 5.18
CA LEU A 135 10.70 -10.75 4.59
C LEU A 135 10.78 -10.47 3.08
N ARG A 136 11.98 -10.41 2.50
CA ARG A 136 12.22 -10.04 1.09
C ARG A 136 12.41 -11.30 0.22
N GLY A 137 12.29 -11.14 -1.11
CA GLY A 137 12.44 -12.24 -2.07
C GLY A 137 11.26 -12.38 -3.02
N LEU A 138 11.38 -13.34 -3.94
CA LEU A 138 10.42 -13.59 -5.01
C LEU A 138 9.86 -15.02 -5.01
N ASP A 139 10.15 -15.80 -3.97
CA ASP A 139 9.56 -17.13 -3.80
C ASP A 139 8.06 -17.02 -3.53
N GLY A 140 7.32 -18.00 -4.07
CA GLY A 140 5.86 -18.04 -4.09
C GLY A 140 5.20 -17.91 -2.71
N ILE A 141 5.77 -18.63 -1.73
CA ILE A 141 5.42 -18.59 -0.32
C ILE A 141 6.70 -18.42 0.46
N ARG A 142 6.71 -17.48 1.39
CA ARG A 142 7.83 -17.18 2.28
C ARG A 142 7.34 -17.11 3.71
N MET A 143 8.22 -17.44 4.64
CA MET A 143 7.93 -17.45 6.07
C MET A 143 9.13 -16.88 6.80
N ALA A 144 8.87 -16.08 7.82
CA ALA A 144 9.90 -15.54 8.69
C ALA A 144 9.37 -15.42 10.11
N THR A 145 10.29 -15.47 11.08
CA THR A 145 10.00 -15.15 12.47
C THR A 145 10.81 -13.92 12.84
N ILE A 146 10.12 -12.87 13.26
CA ILE A 146 10.76 -11.62 13.70
C ILE A 146 10.68 -11.55 15.22
N ASP A 147 11.81 -11.32 15.88
CA ASP A 147 11.85 -11.17 17.33
C ASP A 147 11.48 -9.75 17.74
N PHE A 148 10.42 -9.60 18.52
CA PHE A 148 9.96 -8.35 19.11
C PHE A 148 10.44 -8.29 20.57
N ASN A 149 11.77 -8.27 20.76
CA ASN A 149 12.42 -8.22 22.08
C ASN A 149 11.99 -9.37 23.01
N GLY A 150 12.17 -10.62 22.54
CA GLY A 150 11.80 -11.85 23.22
C GLY A 150 10.44 -12.43 22.82
N THR A 151 9.66 -11.71 22.01
CA THR A 151 8.36 -12.19 21.49
C THR A 151 8.49 -12.57 20.02
N ALA A 152 8.42 -13.87 19.73
CA ALA A 152 8.54 -14.38 18.36
C ALA A 152 7.28 -14.14 17.53
N ILE A 153 7.38 -13.29 16.49
CA ILE A 153 6.28 -12.99 15.56
C ILE A 153 6.49 -13.75 14.24
N ASN A 154 5.79 -14.89 14.11
CA ASN A 154 5.69 -15.66 12.87
C ASN A 154 4.86 -14.95 11.80
N ILE A 155 5.43 -14.79 10.61
CA ILE A 155 4.86 -14.08 9.47
C ILE A 155 4.84 -14.99 8.24
N GLY A 156 3.70 -15.03 7.55
CA GLY A 156 3.54 -15.69 6.26
C GLY A 156 3.37 -14.70 5.12
N ILE A 157 4.08 -14.89 4.01
CA ILE A 157 3.97 -14.03 2.83
C ILE A 157 3.66 -14.91 1.63
N ALA A 158 2.62 -14.59 0.87
CA ALA A 158 2.32 -15.24 -0.39
C ALA A 158 2.08 -14.20 -1.47
N HIS A 159 2.59 -14.49 -2.66
CA HIS A 159 2.19 -13.79 -3.87
C HIS A 159 1.70 -14.78 -4.93
N GLN A 160 0.84 -14.32 -5.85
CA GLN A 160 0.06 -15.18 -6.74
C GLN A 160 -1.02 -15.95 -5.99
N LEU A 161 -2.27 -15.87 -6.48
CA LEU A 161 -3.43 -16.42 -5.76
C LEU A 161 -3.40 -17.95 -5.60
N GLY A 162 -2.68 -18.66 -6.48
CA GLY A 162 -2.43 -20.10 -6.32
C GLY A 162 -1.61 -20.43 -5.08
N ASN A 163 -0.59 -19.62 -4.78
CA ASN A 163 0.23 -19.76 -3.57
C ASN A 163 -0.53 -19.27 -2.33
N ALA A 164 -1.31 -18.20 -2.46
CA ALA A 164 -2.17 -17.73 -1.39
C ALA A 164 -3.14 -18.82 -0.93
N ARG A 165 -3.75 -19.56 -1.88
CA ARG A 165 -4.60 -20.72 -1.56
C ARG A 165 -3.85 -21.77 -0.74
N LYS A 166 -2.66 -22.20 -1.19
CA LYS A 166 -1.82 -23.16 -0.47
C LYS A 166 -1.48 -22.70 0.95
N LEU A 167 -1.09 -21.42 1.11
CA LEU A 167 -0.78 -20.84 2.42
C LEU A 167 -2.01 -20.87 3.34
N LEU A 168 -3.17 -20.43 2.84
CA LEU A 168 -4.43 -20.40 3.61
C LEU A 168 -4.93 -21.80 3.96
N ASP A 169 -4.79 -22.79 3.08
CA ASP A 169 -5.13 -24.19 3.37
C ASP A 169 -4.18 -24.78 4.43
N GLY A 170 -2.89 -24.40 4.39
CA GLY A 170 -1.94 -24.74 5.45
C GLY A 170 -2.33 -24.16 6.81
N ILE A 171 -2.84 -22.92 6.86
CA ILE A 171 -3.37 -22.33 8.10
C ILE A 171 -4.59 -23.12 8.60
N ARG A 172 -5.54 -23.45 7.72
CA ARG A 172 -6.78 -24.17 8.09
C ARG A 172 -6.51 -25.56 8.65
N THR A 173 -5.49 -26.23 8.12
CA THR A 173 -5.10 -27.59 8.54
C THR A 173 -4.21 -27.59 9.79
N GLY A 174 -3.84 -26.42 10.33
CA GLY A 174 -2.94 -26.29 11.47
C GLY A 174 -1.47 -26.52 11.12
N MET A 175 -1.12 -26.65 9.83
CA MET A 175 0.26 -26.77 9.35
C MET A 175 1.07 -25.50 9.60
N TYR A 176 0.42 -24.34 9.49
CA TYR A 176 1.04 -23.04 9.72
C TYR A 176 0.36 -22.28 10.85
N ASN A 177 1.18 -21.73 11.75
CA ASN A 177 0.74 -20.83 12.81
C ASN A 177 1.42 -19.47 12.66
N PHE A 178 0.74 -18.54 11.99
CA PHE A 178 1.22 -17.18 11.75
C PHE A 178 0.44 -16.17 12.59
N HIS A 179 1.12 -15.14 13.09
CA HIS A 179 0.50 -13.99 13.74
C HIS A 179 0.05 -12.93 12.72
N ALA A 180 0.75 -12.85 11.58
CA ALA A 180 0.40 -11.93 10.50
C ALA A 180 0.69 -12.57 9.15
N ILE A 181 -0.12 -12.21 8.13
CA ILE A 181 0.09 -12.66 6.76
C ILE A 181 -0.03 -11.52 5.76
N GLU A 182 0.75 -11.58 4.69
CA GLU A 182 0.61 -10.72 3.51
C GLU A 182 0.24 -11.58 2.29
N ILE A 183 -0.81 -11.17 1.56
CA ILE A 183 -1.21 -11.80 0.30
C ILE A 183 -1.23 -10.77 -0.82
N MET A 184 -0.46 -11.05 -1.87
CA MET A 184 -0.42 -10.25 -3.10
C MET A 184 -0.92 -11.09 -4.28
N ALA A 185 -1.82 -10.54 -5.10
CA ALA A 185 -2.38 -11.30 -6.22
C ALA A 185 -1.39 -11.51 -7.37
N CYS A 186 -0.47 -10.57 -7.60
CA CYS A 186 0.41 -10.54 -8.76
C CYS A 186 1.83 -11.07 -8.44
N PRO A 187 2.55 -11.64 -9.42
CA PRO A 187 3.95 -12.02 -9.26
C PRO A 187 4.81 -10.80 -8.87
N GLY A 188 5.70 -10.97 -7.90
CA GLY A 188 6.54 -9.90 -7.38
C GLY A 188 5.81 -8.81 -6.56
N GLY A 189 4.49 -8.87 -6.42
CA GLY A 189 3.70 -7.80 -5.81
C GLY A 189 3.14 -6.83 -6.86
N CYS A 190 2.89 -5.58 -6.47
CA CYS A 190 2.32 -4.55 -7.35
C CYS A 190 3.22 -4.22 -8.55
N ILE A 191 4.54 -4.37 -8.44
CA ILE A 191 5.51 -4.17 -9.53
C ILE A 191 5.29 -5.10 -10.74
N GLY A 192 4.67 -6.27 -10.54
CA GLY A 192 4.26 -7.20 -11.60
C GLY A 192 2.76 -7.14 -11.90
N GLY A 193 2.09 -6.06 -11.49
CA GLY A 193 0.66 -5.88 -11.68
C GLY A 193 0.25 -5.73 -13.15
N ALA A 194 -0.98 -6.16 -13.45
CA ALA A 194 -1.52 -6.19 -14.82
C ALA A 194 -1.69 -4.81 -15.48
N GLY A 195 -1.49 -3.70 -14.76
CA GLY A 195 -1.48 -2.33 -15.29
C GLY A 195 -0.09 -1.84 -15.76
N GLN A 196 0.97 -2.62 -15.50
CA GLN A 196 2.34 -2.26 -15.85
C GLN A 196 2.67 -2.49 -17.33
N PRO A 197 3.72 -1.86 -17.89
CA PRO A 197 4.25 -2.25 -19.20
C PRO A 197 4.51 -3.75 -19.27
N LEU A 198 4.08 -4.36 -20.39
CA LEU A 198 4.21 -5.79 -20.62
C LEU A 198 5.68 -6.18 -20.59
N HIS A 199 6.00 -7.23 -19.83
CA HIS A 199 7.35 -7.75 -19.74
C HIS A 199 7.62 -8.89 -20.74
N HIS A 200 6.64 -9.29 -21.56
CA HIS A 200 6.78 -10.30 -22.63
C HIS A 200 7.48 -11.62 -22.22
N GLY A 201 7.32 -12.05 -20.97
CA GLY A 201 7.96 -13.26 -20.43
C GLY A 201 9.33 -13.03 -19.76
N HIS A 202 9.89 -11.82 -19.85
CA HIS A 202 11.16 -11.43 -19.21
C HIS A 202 10.96 -11.16 -17.71
N SER A 203 11.20 -12.18 -16.89
CA SER A 203 11.04 -12.12 -15.43
C SER A 203 12.09 -11.24 -14.73
N ASP A 204 13.24 -11.04 -15.37
CA ASP A 204 14.30 -10.12 -14.97
C ASP A 204 13.81 -8.66 -14.87
N ILE A 205 12.82 -8.26 -15.67
CA ILE A 205 12.18 -6.94 -15.56
C ILE A 205 11.49 -6.76 -14.20
N ILE A 206 10.82 -7.81 -13.70
CA ILE A 206 10.17 -7.77 -12.38
C ILE A 206 11.25 -7.69 -11.29
N LYS A 207 12.35 -8.43 -11.46
CA LYS A 207 13.49 -8.36 -10.54
C LYS A 207 14.14 -6.96 -10.53
N ALA A 208 14.34 -6.34 -11.69
CA ALA A 208 14.87 -4.98 -11.79
C ALA A 208 13.96 -3.95 -11.10
N ARG A 209 12.63 -4.07 -11.27
CA ARG A 209 11.66 -3.23 -10.55
C ARG A 209 11.71 -3.46 -9.04
N PHE A 210 11.85 -4.70 -8.60
CA PHE A 210 12.01 -5.06 -7.19
C PHE A 210 13.26 -4.39 -6.58
N ASP A 211 14.39 -4.49 -7.27
CA ASP A 211 15.65 -3.93 -6.80
C ASP A 211 15.61 -2.38 -6.80
N ALA A 212 14.90 -1.78 -7.76
CA ALA A 212 14.68 -0.33 -7.79
C ALA A 212 13.89 0.17 -6.57
N ILE A 213 12.82 -0.53 -6.19
CA ILE A 213 11.99 -0.17 -5.02
C ILE A 213 12.79 -0.20 -3.71
N TYR A 214 13.65 -1.21 -3.51
CA TYR A 214 14.48 -1.27 -2.30
C TYR A 214 15.66 -0.29 -2.33
N ARG A 215 16.18 0.03 -3.52
CA ARG A 215 17.18 1.09 -3.66
C ARG A 215 16.59 2.44 -3.25
N GLU A 216 15.38 2.76 -3.69
CA GLU A 216 14.67 3.99 -3.32
C GLU A 216 14.44 4.06 -1.79
N ASP A 217 13.96 2.98 -1.16
CA ASP A 217 13.83 2.91 0.31
C ASP A 217 15.15 3.19 1.03
N SER A 218 16.27 2.63 0.55
CA SER A 218 17.59 2.86 1.17
C SER A 218 18.12 4.28 1.03
N GLN A 219 17.62 5.05 0.05
CA GLN A 219 18.03 6.42 -0.23
C GLN A 219 17.13 7.45 0.45
N LYS A 220 15.95 7.06 0.96
CA LYS A 220 15.08 7.95 1.73
C LYS A 220 15.65 8.27 3.11
N LYS A 221 15.55 9.54 3.50
CA LYS A 221 15.91 10.02 4.85
C LYS A 221 15.00 9.42 5.93
N ILE A 222 13.69 9.36 5.64
CA ILE A 222 12.69 8.79 6.53
C ILE A 222 12.27 7.43 5.98
N ARG A 223 12.47 6.37 6.76
CA ARG A 223 12.25 4.97 6.32
C ARG A 223 11.18 4.23 7.12
N LYS A 224 10.49 4.93 8.03
CA LYS A 224 9.40 4.40 8.86
C LYS A 224 8.17 5.30 8.69
N SER A 225 6.99 4.69 8.48
CA SER A 225 5.78 5.44 8.15
C SER A 225 5.36 6.43 9.24
N HIS A 226 5.52 6.04 10.52
CA HIS A 226 5.15 6.85 11.68
C HIS A 226 6.11 8.03 11.95
N GLU A 227 7.21 8.15 11.19
CA GLU A 227 8.13 9.29 11.27
C GLU A 227 7.87 10.34 10.19
N ASN A 228 6.88 10.14 9.30
CA ASN A 228 6.53 11.15 8.30
C ASN A 228 5.90 12.37 8.99
N PRO A 229 6.53 13.56 8.93
CA PRO A 229 6.05 14.75 9.65
C PRO A 229 4.66 15.20 9.18
N TYR A 230 4.33 15.01 7.90
CA TYR A 230 3.01 15.37 7.38
C TYR A 230 1.92 14.40 7.81
N ILE A 231 2.26 13.12 8.00
CA ILE A 231 1.31 12.14 8.56
C ILE A 231 1.10 12.43 10.06
N ILE A 232 2.16 12.71 10.81
CA ILE A 232 2.04 13.12 12.22
C ILE A 232 1.10 14.32 12.33
N LYS A 233 1.35 15.37 11.54
CA LYS A 233 0.52 16.56 11.50
C LYS A 233 -0.93 16.28 11.10
N LEU A 234 -1.17 15.42 10.10
CA LEU A 234 -2.53 15.00 9.73
C LEU A 234 -3.27 14.34 10.90
N TYR A 235 -2.58 13.51 11.69
CA TYR A 235 -3.18 12.94 12.90
C TYR A 235 -3.45 14.01 13.95
N GLU A 236 -2.48 14.88 14.27
CA GLU A 236 -2.64 15.94 15.26
C GLU A 236 -3.76 16.93 14.92
N ASP A 237 -3.84 17.37 13.66
CA ASP A 237 -4.75 18.43 13.23
C ASP A 237 -6.16 17.91 12.92
N PHE A 238 -6.32 16.65 12.50
CA PHE A 238 -7.56 16.18 11.88
C PHE A 238 -8.03 14.80 12.37
N LEU A 239 -7.17 13.78 12.33
CA LEU A 239 -7.59 12.40 12.64
C LEU A 239 -7.57 12.06 14.14
N GLY A 240 -6.92 12.87 14.97
CA GLY A 240 -6.62 12.58 16.38
C GLY A 240 -5.48 11.57 16.53
N HIS A 241 -5.82 10.29 16.76
CA HIS A 241 -4.86 9.21 16.91
C HIS A 241 -5.26 7.99 16.07
N PRO A 242 -4.35 7.06 15.75
CA PRO A 242 -4.72 5.81 15.10
C PRO A 242 -5.85 5.10 15.86
N LEU A 243 -6.86 4.60 15.14
CA LEU A 243 -8.06 3.95 15.68
C LEU A 243 -9.01 4.87 16.48
N SER A 244 -8.86 6.19 16.41
CA SER A 244 -9.91 7.15 16.81
C SER A 244 -11.20 6.96 16.00
N GLU A 245 -12.31 7.54 16.47
CA GLU A 245 -13.58 7.52 15.72
C GLU A 245 -13.42 8.09 14.30
N THR A 246 -12.79 9.27 14.16
CA THR A 246 -12.56 9.92 12.87
C THR A 246 -11.67 9.06 11.95
N SER A 247 -10.55 8.53 12.47
CA SER A 247 -9.68 7.67 11.66
C SER A 247 -10.35 6.35 11.30
N HIS A 248 -11.16 5.77 12.18
CA HIS A 248 -11.90 4.54 11.89
C HIS A 248 -12.97 4.79 10.82
N HIS A 249 -13.71 5.89 10.92
CA HIS A 249 -14.72 6.26 9.92
C HIS A 249 -14.10 6.47 8.52
N LEU A 250 -13.00 7.22 8.43
CA LEU A 250 -12.40 7.61 7.16
C LEU A 250 -11.42 6.59 6.59
N LEU A 251 -10.70 5.85 7.42
CA LEU A 251 -9.57 5.02 7.00
C LEU A 251 -9.78 3.53 7.19
N HIS A 252 -10.94 3.10 7.70
CA HIS A 252 -11.30 1.69 7.83
C HIS A 252 -12.51 1.32 6.97
N THR A 253 -12.67 0.02 6.73
CA THR A 253 -13.72 -0.59 5.92
C THR A 253 -14.03 -2.00 6.44
N HIS A 254 -15.08 -2.60 5.89
CA HIS A 254 -15.49 -3.95 6.20
C HIS A 254 -15.55 -4.79 4.93
N TYR A 255 -15.24 -6.08 5.07
CA TYR A 255 -15.37 -7.05 3.99
C TYR A 255 -16.65 -7.85 4.19
N PHE A 256 -17.30 -8.19 3.10
CA PHE A 256 -18.57 -8.91 3.11
C PHE A 256 -18.53 -10.07 2.12
N ASP A 257 -19.35 -11.08 2.40
CA ASP A 257 -19.55 -12.18 1.48
C ASP A 257 -20.34 -11.69 0.25
N LYS A 258 -19.76 -11.89 -0.93
CA LYS A 258 -20.41 -11.55 -2.21
C LYS A 258 -21.48 -12.55 -2.61
N HIS A 259 -21.58 -13.71 -1.97
CA HIS A 259 -22.66 -14.66 -2.24
C HIS A 259 -24.02 -14.22 -1.69
N ASN A 260 -24.03 -13.25 -0.77
CA ASN A 260 -25.24 -12.74 -0.11
C ASN A 260 -25.74 -11.39 -0.67
N LYS A 261 -25.20 -10.94 -1.80
CA LYS A 261 -25.64 -9.75 -2.56
C LYS A 261 -26.00 -10.17 -3.98
#